data_AF-A0A3C0TL59-F1
#
_entry.id   AF-A0A3C0TL59-F1
#
_cell.length_a   1.000
_cell.length_b   1.000
_cell.length_c   1.000
_cell.angle_alpha   90.00
_cell.angle_beta   90.00
_cell.angle_gamma   90.00
#
_symmetry.space_group_name_H-M   'P 1'
#
loop_
_entity.id
_entity.type
_entity.pdbx_description
1 polymer ?
#
loop_
_entity_poly.entity_id
_entity_poly.type
_entity_poly.pdbx_seq_one_letter_code
_entity_poly.pdbx_strand_id
1 'polypeptide(L)'
;MKYIDWVKEKVCSPIHALWAKLRGPLTLKGKLIILSLLFVVVFGGGFVSYKFYDFTQNNPKFCVGCHLMQPAYDTWETSEHKSLTCHDCHHLTIPEQNQLLISFVLHRPESVPERHGKVIVNSKYCNECHTEGDAKRINTSMFHARHVYMEQIECTMCHGEVGQDKEGLHSFLPTEKFCLKCHGGKVVHGEGMGGLACLNCHTDRTHDMKPGRRKCLYCHSADPTIRKELEADGTMDVRFFKPNPALVKKATKIAYTKTSPMQLYCYECHKPHIPGKEKPKIADCLKCHGVVRNVGKHKLHLNMGMQCKDCHKPHLWTVTTASAKKQCTQCHAYKSPKSFL
;
A
#
# COMPACT_ATOMS: atom_id res chain seq x y z
N MET A 1 -69.00 63.28 6.21
CA MET A 1 -69.18 62.81 4.81
C MET A 1 -68.02 63.16 3.88
N LYS A 2 -67.53 64.40 3.79
CA LYS A 2 -66.52 64.81 2.79
C LYS A 2 -65.13 64.13 2.83
N TYR A 3 -64.68 63.58 3.96
CA TYR A 3 -63.35 62.95 4.07
C TYR A 3 -63.32 61.49 3.58
N ILE A 4 -64.39 60.75 3.80
CA ILE A 4 -64.50 59.33 3.40
C ILE A 4 -64.65 59.21 1.88
N ASP A 5 -65.38 60.14 1.26
CA ASP A 5 -65.53 60.19 -0.20
C ASP A 5 -64.20 60.59 -0.89
N TRP A 6 -63.42 61.48 -0.27
CA TRP A 6 -62.08 61.86 -0.76
C TRP A 6 -61.08 60.70 -0.73
N VAL A 7 -61.08 59.87 0.33
CA VAL A 7 -60.22 58.68 0.43
C VAL A 7 -60.62 57.60 -0.58
N LYS A 8 -61.93 57.39 -0.81
CA LYS A 8 -62.43 56.43 -1.81
C LYS A 8 -62.04 56.83 -3.24
N GLU A 9 -62.13 58.10 -3.61
CA GLU A 9 -61.74 58.57 -4.95
C GLU A 9 -60.23 58.59 -5.19
N LYS A 10 -59.43 59.07 -4.21
CA LYS A 10 -57.99 59.27 -4.41
C LYS A 10 -57.11 58.05 -4.12
N VAL A 11 -57.55 57.14 -3.25
CA VAL A 11 -56.73 55.98 -2.81
C VAL A 11 -57.26 54.66 -3.37
N CYS A 12 -58.58 54.42 -3.31
CA CYS A 12 -59.14 53.15 -3.78
C CYS A 12 -59.24 53.05 -5.32
N SER A 13 -59.49 54.15 -6.04
CA SER A 13 -59.59 54.17 -7.51
C SER A 13 -58.30 53.71 -8.23
N PRO A 14 -57.10 54.25 -7.94
CA PRO A 14 -55.86 53.81 -8.62
C PRO A 14 -55.49 52.36 -8.30
N ILE A 15 -55.80 51.86 -7.11
CA ILE A 15 -55.54 50.45 -6.71
C ILE A 15 -56.51 49.49 -7.42
N HIS A 16 -57.79 49.85 -7.53
CA HIS A 16 -58.77 49.07 -8.29
C HIS A 16 -58.47 49.09 -9.80
N ALA A 17 -58.03 50.23 -10.35
CA ALA A 17 -57.59 50.32 -11.74
C ALA A 17 -56.34 49.47 -12.01
N LEU A 18 -55.38 49.43 -11.08
CA LEU A 18 -54.21 48.55 -11.16
C LEU A 18 -54.61 47.07 -11.11
N TRP A 19 -55.53 46.70 -10.22
CA TRP A 19 -56.08 45.34 -10.11
C TRP A 19 -56.91 44.93 -11.34
N ALA A 20 -57.69 45.84 -11.93
CA ALA A 20 -58.42 45.59 -13.17
C ALA A 20 -57.48 45.44 -14.38
N LYS A 21 -56.39 46.23 -14.42
CA LYS A 21 -55.33 46.12 -15.45
C LYS A 21 -54.51 44.84 -15.31
N LEU A 22 -54.35 44.32 -14.09
CA LEU A 22 -53.76 43.01 -13.80
C LEU A 22 -54.70 41.83 -14.13
N ARG A 23 -56.02 42.03 -14.15
CA ARG A 23 -57.04 41.01 -14.50
C ARG A 23 -57.47 41.02 -15.98
N GLY A 24 -57.04 42.01 -16.77
CA GLY A 24 -57.30 42.04 -18.22
C GLY A 24 -56.57 40.91 -18.95
N PRO A 25 -57.04 40.49 -20.15
CA PRO A 25 -56.33 39.47 -20.93
C PRO A 25 -54.91 39.96 -21.24
N LEU A 26 -53.91 39.23 -20.74
CA LEU A 26 -52.50 39.53 -20.97
C LEU A 26 -52.24 39.74 -22.47
N THR A 27 -51.66 40.89 -22.82
CA THR A 27 -51.24 41.16 -24.20
C THR A 27 -50.23 40.10 -24.64
N LEU A 28 -50.17 39.76 -25.93
CA LEU A 28 -49.23 38.76 -26.45
C LEU A 28 -47.78 39.06 -26.04
N LYS A 29 -47.38 40.35 -26.05
CA LYS A 29 -46.07 40.82 -25.57
C LYS A 29 -45.86 40.51 -24.08
N GLY A 30 -46.87 40.75 -23.23
CA GLY A 30 -46.82 40.41 -21.80
C GLY A 30 -46.70 38.91 -21.55
N LYS A 31 -47.46 38.08 -22.30
CA LYS A 31 -47.35 36.60 -22.23
C LYS A 31 -45.95 36.12 -22.64
N LEU A 32 -45.37 36.68 -23.70
CA LEU A 32 -44.02 36.33 -24.16
C LEU A 32 -42.93 36.75 -23.15
N ILE A 33 -43.06 37.91 -22.51
CA ILE A 33 -42.13 38.35 -21.45
C ILE A 33 -42.22 37.42 -20.24
N ILE A 34 -43.44 37.08 -19.79
CA ILE A 34 -43.65 36.17 -18.66
C ILE A 34 -43.10 34.77 -18.97
N LEU A 35 -43.36 34.24 -20.17
CA LEU A 35 -42.82 32.96 -20.62
C LEU A 35 -41.29 32.97 -20.70
N SER A 36 -40.70 34.06 -21.20
CA SER A 36 -39.24 34.23 -21.25
C SER A 36 -38.62 34.30 -19.85
N LEU A 37 -39.22 35.05 -18.92
CA LEU A 37 -38.76 35.11 -17.54
C LEU A 37 -38.91 33.77 -16.82
N LEU A 38 -40.03 33.07 -17.01
CA LEU A 38 -40.23 31.72 -16.50
C LEU A 38 -39.19 30.76 -17.07
N PHE A 39 -38.90 30.86 -18.37
CA PHE A 39 -37.85 30.07 -19.01
C PHE A 39 -36.48 30.35 -18.37
N VAL A 40 -36.10 31.62 -18.20
CA VAL A 40 -34.83 31.99 -17.55
C VAL A 40 -34.77 31.51 -16.09
N VAL A 41 -35.86 31.62 -15.32
CA VAL A 41 -35.89 31.18 -13.93
C VAL A 41 -35.80 29.65 -13.83
N VAL A 42 -36.57 28.92 -14.64
CA VAL A 42 -36.61 27.46 -14.60
C VAL A 42 -35.33 26.86 -15.17
N PHE A 43 -34.94 27.25 -16.39
CA PHE A 43 -33.76 26.70 -17.04
C PHE A 43 -32.46 27.30 -16.50
N GLY A 44 -32.40 28.62 -16.29
CA GLY A 44 -31.25 29.28 -15.70
C GLY A 44 -31.06 28.88 -14.23
N GLY A 45 -32.13 28.91 -13.42
CA GLY A 45 -32.08 28.48 -12.03
C GLY A 45 -31.80 26.98 -11.88
N GLY A 46 -32.40 26.15 -12.74
CA GLY A 46 -32.11 24.71 -12.81
C GLY A 46 -30.67 24.43 -13.21
N PHE A 47 -30.13 25.14 -14.21
CA PHE A 47 -28.73 25.00 -14.64
C PHE A 47 -27.75 25.39 -13.54
N VAL A 48 -27.97 26.53 -12.86
CA VAL A 48 -27.11 26.96 -11.74
C VAL A 48 -27.16 25.96 -10.60
N SER A 49 -28.36 25.49 -10.24
CA SER A 49 -28.55 24.51 -9.17
C SER A 49 -27.88 23.18 -9.50
N TYR A 50 -28.00 22.71 -10.75
CA TYR A 50 -27.30 21.52 -11.23
C TYR A 50 -25.77 21.69 -11.16
N LYS A 51 -25.23 22.82 -11.65
CA LYS A 51 -23.78 23.08 -11.60
C LYS A 51 -23.25 23.16 -10.17
N PHE A 52 -24.03 23.73 -9.25
CA PHE A 52 -23.69 23.78 -7.83
C PHE A 52 -23.71 22.38 -7.20
N TYR A 53 -24.75 21.60 -7.47
CA TYR A 53 -24.85 20.21 -7.01
C TYR A 53 -23.69 19.37 -7.54
N ASP A 54 -23.42 19.44 -8.85
CA ASP A 54 -22.34 18.71 -9.51
C ASP A 54 -20.96 19.09 -8.94
N PHE A 55 -20.72 20.39 -8.71
CA PHE A 55 -19.48 20.85 -8.11
C PHE A 55 -19.31 20.34 -6.66
N THR A 56 -20.37 20.36 -5.86
CA THR A 56 -20.28 19.94 -4.44
C THR A 56 -20.26 18.43 -4.26
N GLN A 57 -20.91 17.67 -5.15
CA GLN A 57 -21.07 16.22 -4.99
C GLN A 57 -20.13 15.39 -5.87
N ASN A 58 -19.77 15.86 -7.06
CA ASN A 58 -19.04 15.06 -8.05
C ASN A 58 -17.67 15.64 -8.42
N ASN A 59 -17.27 16.79 -7.85
CA ASN A 59 -16.02 17.44 -8.19
C ASN A 59 -15.05 17.45 -6.99
N PRO A 60 -13.90 16.73 -7.07
CA PRO A 60 -12.90 16.70 -6.00
C PRO A 60 -12.39 18.08 -5.58
N LYS A 61 -12.44 19.09 -6.46
CA LYS A 61 -12.00 20.46 -6.17
C LYS A 61 -12.82 21.14 -5.07
N PHE A 62 -14.05 20.71 -4.83
CA PHE A 62 -14.83 21.22 -3.70
C PHE A 62 -14.15 20.87 -2.36
N CYS A 63 -13.71 19.62 -2.22
CA CYS A 63 -13.07 19.14 -1.00
C CYS A 63 -11.73 19.85 -0.73
N VAL A 64 -10.94 20.12 -1.77
CA VAL A 64 -9.67 20.88 -1.68
C VAL A 64 -9.88 22.33 -1.23
N GLY A 65 -11.08 22.89 -1.43
CA GLY A 65 -11.44 24.21 -0.91
C GLY A 65 -11.34 24.31 0.62
N CYS A 66 -11.34 23.17 1.33
CA CYS A 66 -11.10 23.13 2.77
C CYS A 66 -9.60 23.12 3.08
N HIS A 67 -9.13 23.97 4.00
CA HIS A 67 -7.70 24.15 4.32
C HIS A 67 -6.98 22.90 4.86
N LEU A 68 -7.72 21.87 5.28
CA LEU A 68 -7.16 20.60 5.79
C LEU A 68 -6.96 19.53 4.71
N MET A 69 -7.54 19.71 3.52
CA MET A 69 -7.67 18.63 2.53
C MET A 69 -6.54 18.57 1.51
N GLN A 70 -5.70 19.60 1.40
CA GLN A 70 -4.62 19.65 0.41
C GLN A 70 -3.71 18.40 0.44
N PRO A 71 -3.17 17.96 1.59
CA PRO A 71 -2.27 16.79 1.60
C PRO A 71 -2.98 15.50 1.16
N ALA A 72 -4.27 15.38 1.47
CA ALA A 72 -5.09 14.22 1.11
C ALA A 72 -5.44 14.19 -0.38
N TYR A 73 -5.55 15.38 -0.99
CA TYR A 73 -5.80 15.54 -2.42
C TYR A 73 -4.55 15.26 -3.23
N ASP A 74 -3.38 15.78 -2.82
CA ASP A 74 -2.12 15.61 -3.55
C ASP A 74 -1.74 14.12 -3.70
N THR A 75 -1.99 13.34 -2.66
CA THR A 75 -1.80 11.88 -2.67
C THR A 75 -2.86 11.16 -3.49
N TRP A 76 -4.13 11.58 -3.45
CA TRP A 76 -5.20 11.03 -4.28
C TRP A 76 -4.94 11.28 -5.77
N GLU A 77 -4.48 12.48 -6.15
CA GLU A 77 -4.23 12.91 -7.52
C GLU A 77 -3.11 12.09 -8.19
N THR A 78 -2.19 11.54 -7.38
CA THR A 78 -1.12 10.64 -7.82
C THR A 78 -1.45 9.16 -7.66
N SER A 79 -2.62 8.83 -7.11
CA SER A 79 -3.05 7.45 -6.87
C SER A 79 -3.67 6.77 -8.11
N GLU A 80 -3.82 5.45 -8.04
CA GLU A 80 -4.55 4.66 -9.03
C GLU A 80 -6.06 5.00 -9.09
N HIS A 81 -6.59 5.69 -8.07
CA HIS A 81 -7.99 6.07 -7.94
C HIS A 81 -8.26 7.54 -8.27
N LYS A 82 -7.31 8.26 -8.86
CA LYS A 82 -7.46 9.69 -9.23
C LYS A 82 -8.60 10.00 -10.22
N SER A 83 -9.18 8.98 -10.85
CA SER A 83 -10.35 9.11 -11.73
C SER A 83 -11.68 9.05 -10.98
N LEU A 84 -11.67 8.65 -9.71
CA LEU A 84 -12.85 8.55 -8.86
C LEU A 84 -13.09 9.86 -8.12
N THR A 85 -14.35 10.17 -7.81
CA THR A 85 -14.70 11.30 -6.95
C THR A 85 -14.43 10.96 -5.49
N CYS A 86 -14.30 11.98 -4.64
CA CYS A 86 -14.11 11.77 -3.20
C CYS A 86 -15.29 11.00 -2.58
N HIS A 87 -16.52 11.29 -3.04
CA HIS A 87 -17.74 10.68 -2.53
C HIS A 87 -17.95 9.24 -2.99
N ASP A 88 -17.26 8.78 -4.04
CA ASP A 88 -17.31 7.36 -4.43
C ASP A 88 -16.85 6.46 -3.26
N CYS A 89 -15.96 6.97 -2.40
CA CYS A 89 -15.49 6.29 -1.18
C CYS A 89 -16.04 6.93 0.10
N HIS A 90 -16.13 8.27 0.16
CA HIS A 90 -16.58 9.01 1.34
C HIS A 90 -18.07 9.35 1.25
N HIS A 91 -18.92 8.38 1.58
CA HIS A 91 -20.37 8.57 1.59
C HIS A 91 -20.81 9.27 2.88
N LEU A 92 -20.86 10.59 2.83
CA LEU A 92 -21.43 11.43 3.89
C LEU A 92 -22.88 11.77 3.56
N THR A 93 -23.77 11.65 4.54
CA THR A 93 -25.14 12.15 4.40
C THR A 93 -25.16 13.68 4.35
N ILE A 94 -26.20 14.27 3.75
CA ILE A 94 -26.35 15.73 3.68
C ILE A 94 -26.24 16.41 5.06
N PRO A 95 -26.85 15.88 6.15
CA PRO A 95 -26.64 16.43 7.48
C PRO A 95 -25.18 16.42 7.94
N GLU A 96 -24.44 15.34 7.68
CA GLU A 96 -23.01 15.23 8.06
C GLU A 96 -22.15 16.19 7.24
N GLN A 97 -22.41 16.32 5.93
CA GLN A 97 -21.73 17.32 5.09
C GLN A 97 -21.96 18.74 5.62
N ASN A 98 -23.20 19.07 6.01
CA ASN A 98 -23.53 20.37 6.59
C ASN A 98 -22.85 20.60 7.95
N GLN A 99 -22.72 19.56 8.78
CA GLN A 99 -21.97 19.65 10.04
C GLN A 99 -20.49 19.96 9.79
N LEU A 100 -19.87 19.33 8.80
CA LEU A 100 -18.48 19.63 8.41
C LEU A 100 -18.34 21.06 7.91
N LEU A 101 -19.29 21.55 7.10
CA LEU A 101 -19.31 22.93 6.63
C LEU A 101 -19.43 23.93 7.80
N ILE A 102 -20.35 23.68 8.74
CA ILE A 102 -20.53 24.52 9.94
C ILE A 102 -19.25 24.52 10.78
N SER A 103 -18.64 23.36 10.99
CA SER A 103 -17.38 23.22 11.72
C SER A 103 -16.24 23.99 11.04
N PHE A 104 -16.13 23.86 9.71
CA PHE A 104 -15.14 24.59 8.92
C PHE A 104 -15.31 26.11 9.04
N VAL A 105 -16.53 26.63 8.96
CA VAL A 105 -16.78 28.07 9.01
C VAL A 105 -16.62 28.64 10.43
N LEU A 106 -17.19 27.98 11.43
CA LEU A 106 -17.28 28.51 12.80
C LEU A 106 -16.12 28.11 13.71
N HIS A 107 -15.58 26.89 13.55
CA HIS A 107 -14.58 26.32 14.47
C HIS A 107 -13.18 26.23 13.87
N ARG A 108 -13.05 26.16 12.53
CA ARG A 108 -11.77 26.11 11.79
C ARG A 108 -10.72 25.18 12.43
N PRO A 109 -10.98 23.86 12.51
CA PRO A 109 -10.01 22.93 13.09
C PRO A 109 -8.69 22.93 12.31
N GLU A 110 -7.56 22.81 13.01
CA GLU A 110 -6.21 22.74 12.40
C GLU A 110 -5.74 21.30 12.12
N SER A 111 -6.47 20.31 12.63
CA SER A 111 -6.17 18.90 12.43
C SER A 111 -7.42 18.05 12.38
N VAL A 112 -7.30 16.89 11.72
CA VAL A 112 -8.30 15.83 11.81
C VAL A 112 -7.95 15.00 13.05
N PRO A 113 -8.87 14.83 14.01
CA PRO A 113 -8.63 14.02 15.19
C PRO A 113 -8.16 12.62 14.84
N GLU A 114 -7.38 12.01 15.74
CA GLU A 114 -7.02 10.60 15.60
C GLU A 114 -8.28 9.73 15.52
N ARG A 115 -8.22 8.75 14.63
CA ARG A 115 -9.43 8.01 14.21
C ARG A 115 -9.94 7.03 15.27
N HIS A 116 -9.27 6.83 16.40
CA HIS A 116 -9.68 5.92 17.49
C HIS A 116 -10.31 4.60 17.00
N GLY A 117 -9.71 3.96 15.98
CA GLY A 117 -10.21 2.70 15.41
C GLY A 117 -11.50 2.80 14.57
N LYS A 118 -12.01 4.00 14.26
CA LYS A 118 -13.18 4.19 13.41
C LYS A 118 -12.83 4.06 11.93
N VAL A 119 -13.57 3.19 11.25
CA VAL A 119 -13.52 2.99 9.80
C VAL A 119 -14.25 4.16 9.13
N ILE A 120 -13.50 5.07 8.50
CA ILE A 120 -14.09 6.22 7.77
C ILE A 120 -14.61 5.77 6.40
N VAL A 121 -13.86 4.92 5.72
CA VAL A 121 -14.23 4.34 4.44
C VAL A 121 -14.37 2.84 4.65
N ASN A 122 -15.60 2.37 4.58
CA ASN A 122 -15.93 0.96 4.76
C ASN A 122 -15.50 0.14 3.54
N SER A 123 -15.04 -1.09 3.76
CA SER A 123 -14.62 -2.01 2.70
C SER A 123 -15.71 -2.29 1.65
N LYS A 124 -17.00 -2.09 1.99
CA LYS A 124 -18.12 -2.17 1.04
C LYS A 124 -17.89 -1.33 -0.22
N TYR A 125 -17.50 -0.07 -0.08
CA TYR A 125 -17.31 0.83 -1.24
C TYR A 125 -16.15 0.38 -2.13
N CYS A 126 -15.11 -0.25 -1.56
CA CYS A 126 -14.06 -0.88 -2.35
C CYS A 126 -14.60 -2.10 -3.12
N ASN A 127 -15.47 -2.89 -2.48
CA ASN A 127 -16.04 -4.11 -3.05
C ASN A 127 -17.06 -3.84 -4.17
N GLU A 128 -17.77 -2.72 -4.13
CA GLU A 128 -18.68 -2.29 -5.21
C GLU A 128 -17.95 -2.25 -6.57
N CYS A 129 -16.67 -1.88 -6.60
CA CYS A 129 -15.85 -1.93 -7.83
C CYS A 129 -15.03 -3.21 -7.94
N HIS A 130 -14.28 -3.60 -6.90
CA HIS A 130 -13.28 -4.66 -6.98
C HIS A 130 -13.84 -6.08 -6.85
N THR A 131 -15.08 -6.24 -6.41
CA THR A 131 -15.74 -7.54 -6.21
C THR A 131 -17.05 -7.65 -6.99
N GLU A 132 -17.82 -6.57 -7.10
CA GLU A 132 -19.10 -6.55 -7.81
C GLU A 132 -18.92 -6.00 -9.23
N GLY A 133 -18.33 -4.81 -9.38
CA GLY A 133 -18.14 -4.11 -10.66
C GLY A 133 -17.03 -4.67 -11.55
N ASP A 134 -16.63 -3.89 -12.56
CA ASP A 134 -15.68 -4.31 -13.60
C ASP A 134 -14.21 -3.99 -13.28
N ALA A 135 -13.92 -3.48 -12.09
CA ALA A 135 -12.55 -3.18 -11.70
C ALA A 135 -11.75 -4.48 -11.51
N LYS A 136 -10.41 -4.35 -11.52
CA LYS A 136 -9.53 -5.49 -11.33
C LYS A 136 -9.85 -6.20 -10.00
N ARG A 137 -10.16 -7.50 -10.11
CA ARG A 137 -10.47 -8.36 -8.97
C ARG A 137 -9.30 -8.43 -8.00
N ILE A 138 -9.57 -8.19 -6.72
CA ILE A 138 -8.57 -8.23 -5.63
C ILE A 138 -8.62 -9.53 -4.83
N ASN A 139 -9.70 -10.31 -4.94
CA ASN A 139 -9.93 -11.55 -4.19
C ASN A 139 -9.07 -12.75 -4.62
N THR A 140 -8.15 -12.55 -5.56
CA THR A 140 -7.30 -13.61 -6.13
C THR A 140 -5.99 -13.81 -5.37
N SER A 141 -5.62 -12.90 -4.46
CA SER A 141 -4.38 -13.02 -3.69
C SER A 141 -4.59 -13.81 -2.39
N MET A 142 -3.58 -14.60 -2.01
CA MET A 142 -3.55 -15.28 -0.71
C MET A 142 -3.58 -14.28 0.46
N PHE A 143 -3.02 -13.08 0.28
CA PHE A 143 -3.08 -12.02 1.29
C PHE A 143 -4.51 -11.56 1.55
N HIS A 144 -5.28 -11.24 0.52
CA HIS A 144 -6.68 -10.83 0.70
C HIS A 144 -7.53 -12.01 1.17
N ALA A 145 -7.32 -13.22 0.63
CA ALA A 145 -8.01 -14.43 1.09
C ALA A 145 -7.90 -14.58 2.61
N ARG A 146 -6.69 -14.55 3.16
CA ARG A 146 -6.50 -14.66 4.61
C ARG A 146 -7.03 -13.44 5.36
N HIS A 147 -6.58 -12.23 5.01
CA HIS A 147 -6.81 -11.07 5.86
C HIS A 147 -8.21 -10.47 5.68
N VAL A 148 -8.69 -10.33 4.45
CA VAL A 148 -9.97 -9.68 4.16
C VAL A 148 -11.12 -10.67 4.30
N TYR A 149 -11.00 -11.88 3.75
CA TYR A 149 -12.15 -12.81 3.70
C TYR A 149 -12.21 -13.78 4.87
N MET A 150 -11.08 -14.30 5.37
CA MET A 150 -11.10 -15.20 6.53
C MET A 150 -11.10 -14.42 7.86
N GLU A 151 -10.25 -13.41 7.98
CA GLU A 151 -10.11 -12.62 9.22
C GLU A 151 -10.99 -11.35 9.25
N GLN A 152 -11.69 -11.02 8.14
CA GLN A 152 -12.59 -9.87 8.06
C GLN A 152 -11.91 -8.53 8.42
N ILE A 153 -10.63 -8.37 8.04
CA ILE A 153 -9.86 -7.14 8.25
C ILE A 153 -10.24 -6.11 7.19
N GLU A 154 -10.59 -4.90 7.64
CA GLU A 154 -10.93 -3.78 6.78
C GLU A 154 -9.78 -3.38 5.83
N CYS A 155 -10.10 -3.07 4.58
CA CYS A 155 -9.13 -2.67 3.55
C CYS A 155 -8.21 -1.52 4.02
N THR A 156 -8.79 -0.56 4.76
CA THR A 156 -8.10 0.64 5.25
C THR A 156 -7.11 0.38 6.39
N MET A 157 -7.07 -0.85 6.94
CA MET A 157 -6.06 -1.25 7.92
C MET A 157 -4.70 -1.52 7.27
N CYS A 158 -4.70 -1.83 5.97
CA CYS A 158 -3.50 -2.07 5.16
C CYS A 158 -3.27 -0.97 4.11
N HIS A 159 -4.34 -0.46 3.49
CA HIS A 159 -4.29 0.55 2.44
C HIS A 159 -4.66 1.94 2.99
N GLY A 160 -3.97 2.99 2.54
CA GLY A 160 -4.27 4.37 2.94
C GLY A 160 -3.62 4.80 4.25
N GLU A 161 -2.44 4.25 4.59
CA GLU A 161 -1.71 4.63 5.80
C GLU A 161 -1.35 6.12 5.81
N VAL A 162 -1.67 6.77 6.91
CA VAL A 162 -1.28 8.16 7.20
C VAL A 162 0.06 8.12 7.94
N GLY A 163 1.12 8.59 7.27
CA GLY A 163 2.42 8.86 7.89
C GLY A 163 2.32 9.92 8.98
N GLN A 164 3.38 10.07 9.77
CA GLN A 164 3.40 11.02 10.91
C GLN A 164 3.10 12.46 10.47
N ASP A 165 3.51 12.85 9.26
CA ASP A 165 3.29 14.18 8.67
C ASP A 165 2.00 14.27 7.84
N LYS A 166 1.06 13.33 8.02
CA LYS A 166 -0.14 13.12 7.19
C LYS A 166 0.13 12.71 5.74
N GLU A 167 1.40 12.52 5.35
CA GLU A 167 1.80 11.97 4.06
C GLU A 167 1.31 10.53 3.89
N GLY A 168 0.80 10.15 2.71
CA GLY A 168 0.36 8.79 2.42
C GLY A 168 -1.13 8.48 2.66
N LEU A 169 -1.91 9.43 3.22
CA LEU A 169 -3.37 9.33 3.19
C LEU A 169 -3.82 9.13 1.73
N HIS A 170 -4.64 8.12 1.40
CA HIS A 170 -4.98 7.72 0.02
C HIS A 170 -3.83 7.12 -0.82
N SER A 171 -2.72 6.70 -0.19
CA SER A 171 -1.77 5.78 -0.82
C SER A 171 -2.27 4.34 -0.69
N PHE A 172 -2.60 3.72 -1.83
CA PHE A 172 -3.16 2.36 -1.85
C PHE A 172 -2.09 1.27 -1.97
N LEU A 173 -0.80 1.59 -1.89
CA LEU A 173 0.24 0.57 -1.72
C LEU A 173 0.52 0.38 -0.23
N PRO A 174 0.37 -0.84 0.32
CA PRO A 174 0.65 -1.08 1.71
C PRO A 174 2.15 -0.97 2.00
N THR A 175 2.51 -0.27 3.07
CA THR A 175 3.91 -0.13 3.52
C THR A 175 4.32 -1.28 4.43
N GLU A 176 5.59 -1.47 4.69
CA GLU A 176 6.08 -2.47 5.65
C GLU A 176 5.54 -2.37 7.07
N LYS A 177 5.02 -1.18 7.44
CA LYS A 177 4.59 -0.88 8.80
C LYS A 177 3.24 -1.51 9.13
N PHE A 178 2.39 -1.82 8.14
CA PHE A 178 1.08 -2.43 8.43
C PHE A 178 1.23 -3.83 9.04
N CYS A 179 2.16 -4.63 8.49
CA CYS A 179 2.30 -6.03 8.89
C CYS A 179 2.60 -6.14 10.39
N LEU A 180 3.45 -5.25 10.91
CA LEU A 180 3.91 -5.29 12.30
C LEU A 180 2.84 -4.87 13.32
N LYS A 181 1.75 -4.22 12.88
CA LYS A 181 0.61 -3.91 13.76
C LYS A 181 -0.02 -5.19 14.34
N CYS A 182 0.00 -6.28 13.56
CA CYS A 182 -0.55 -7.59 13.97
C CYS A 182 0.55 -8.66 14.11
N HIS A 183 1.55 -8.68 13.22
CA HIS A 183 2.65 -9.65 13.24
C HIS A 183 3.84 -9.17 14.09
N GLY A 184 3.59 -9.00 15.40
CA GLY A 184 4.60 -8.63 16.37
C GLY A 184 5.83 -9.53 16.35
N GLY A 185 7.03 -8.95 16.51
CA GLY A 185 8.29 -9.69 16.54
C GLY A 185 8.73 -10.29 15.20
N LYS A 186 8.12 -9.88 14.08
CA LYS A 186 8.51 -10.29 12.72
C LYS A 186 9.34 -9.25 11.98
N VAL A 187 9.93 -8.31 12.70
CA VAL A 187 10.90 -7.37 12.12
C VAL A 187 12.03 -8.14 11.45
N VAL A 188 12.54 -7.61 10.34
CA VAL A 188 13.66 -8.22 9.62
C VAL A 188 14.96 -7.76 10.26
N HIS A 189 15.81 -8.72 10.60
CA HIS A 189 17.14 -8.51 11.11
C HIS A 189 18.19 -8.87 10.06
N GLY A 190 19.42 -8.40 10.31
CA GLY A 190 20.57 -8.64 9.44
C GLY A 190 21.19 -7.34 8.96
N GLU A 191 22.47 -7.41 8.61
CA GLU A 191 23.26 -6.27 8.18
C GLU A 191 22.66 -5.64 6.90
N GLY A 192 22.12 -4.43 7.04
CA GLY A 192 21.43 -3.71 5.96
C GLY A 192 20.05 -4.25 5.60
N MET A 193 19.53 -5.27 6.30
CA MET A 193 18.17 -5.79 6.05
C MET A 193 17.12 -5.15 6.97
N GLY A 194 17.55 -4.44 8.02
CA GLY A 194 16.67 -3.68 8.89
C GLY A 194 15.89 -2.62 8.10
N GLY A 195 14.57 -2.62 8.26
CA GLY A 195 13.66 -1.71 7.55
C GLY A 195 13.25 -2.16 6.15
N LEU A 196 13.68 -3.35 5.69
CA LEU A 196 13.10 -3.94 4.48
C LEU A 196 11.60 -4.22 4.68
N ALA A 197 10.83 -3.96 3.63
CA ALA A 197 9.43 -4.33 3.64
C ALA A 197 9.22 -5.83 3.64
N CYS A 198 8.19 -6.28 4.36
CA CYS A 198 7.82 -7.69 4.39
C CYS A 198 7.61 -8.21 2.96
N LEU A 199 7.00 -7.39 2.09
CA LEU A 199 6.72 -7.71 0.69
C LEU A 199 7.98 -7.67 -0.22
N ASN A 200 9.12 -7.18 0.28
CA ASN A 200 10.41 -7.43 -0.38
C ASN A 200 10.83 -8.90 -0.30
N CYS A 201 10.14 -9.74 0.49
CA CYS A 201 10.44 -11.17 0.64
C CYS A 201 9.19 -12.05 0.48
N HIS A 202 8.10 -11.69 1.14
CA HIS A 202 6.84 -12.40 1.12
C HIS A 202 5.99 -12.00 -0.08
N THR A 203 5.37 -12.97 -0.73
CA THR A 203 4.49 -12.77 -1.89
C THR A 203 3.41 -13.85 -1.87
N ASP A 204 2.24 -13.49 -2.37
CA ASP A 204 1.11 -14.37 -2.64
C ASP A 204 1.36 -15.36 -3.79
N ARG A 205 2.50 -15.25 -4.49
CA ARG A 205 2.92 -16.14 -5.58
C ARG A 205 3.64 -17.40 -5.11
N THR A 206 3.93 -17.53 -3.80
CA THR A 206 4.45 -18.77 -3.23
C THR A 206 3.39 -19.46 -2.39
N HIS A 207 3.36 -20.80 -2.45
CA HIS A 207 2.32 -21.62 -1.82
C HIS A 207 2.17 -21.38 -0.31
N ASP A 208 3.28 -21.17 0.41
CA ASP A 208 3.30 -20.97 1.85
C ASP A 208 3.70 -19.54 2.25
N MET A 209 3.68 -18.60 1.29
CA MET A 209 4.12 -17.21 1.42
C MET A 209 5.59 -17.03 1.88
N LYS A 210 6.36 -18.11 2.02
CA LYS A 210 7.79 -17.99 2.35
C LYS A 210 8.57 -17.55 1.11
N PRO A 211 9.66 -16.78 1.30
CA PRO A 211 10.49 -16.37 0.18
C PRO A 211 11.15 -17.59 -0.46
N GLY A 212 10.92 -17.77 -1.76
CA GLY A 212 11.71 -18.70 -2.56
C GLY A 212 13.18 -18.28 -2.62
N ARG A 213 14.08 -19.22 -2.91
CA ARG A 213 15.54 -18.97 -3.00
C ARG A 213 15.87 -17.78 -3.91
N ARG A 214 15.19 -17.67 -5.05
CA ARG A 214 15.46 -16.63 -6.03
C ARG A 214 15.21 -15.22 -5.47
N LYS A 215 14.26 -15.05 -4.53
CA LYS A 215 14.01 -13.75 -3.87
C LYS A 215 15.22 -13.28 -3.08
N CYS A 216 15.86 -14.17 -2.33
CA CYS A 216 17.11 -13.88 -1.62
C CYS A 216 18.24 -13.54 -2.62
N LEU A 217 18.33 -14.31 -3.70
CA LEU A 217 19.37 -14.13 -4.73
C LEU A 217 19.22 -12.83 -5.52
N TYR A 218 18.04 -12.20 -5.54
CA TYR A 218 17.88 -10.87 -6.12
C TYR A 218 18.91 -9.88 -5.53
N CYS A 219 19.07 -9.87 -4.20
CA CYS A 219 20.07 -9.06 -3.53
C CYS A 219 21.42 -9.78 -3.43
N HIS A 220 21.43 -11.07 -3.10
CA HIS A 220 22.65 -11.78 -2.70
C HIS A 220 23.41 -12.47 -3.84
N SER A 221 22.90 -12.54 -5.06
CA SER A 221 23.65 -13.12 -6.19
C SER A 221 24.74 -12.18 -6.71
N ALA A 222 25.92 -12.73 -6.99
CA ALA A 222 26.95 -12.05 -7.78
C ALA A 222 26.61 -12.01 -9.27
N ASP A 223 25.77 -12.93 -9.76
CA ASP A 223 25.35 -13.01 -11.15
C ASP A 223 24.23 -12.00 -11.45
N PRO A 224 24.45 -11.02 -12.34
CA PRO A 224 23.44 -10.03 -12.71
C PRO A 224 22.28 -10.60 -13.53
N THR A 225 22.45 -11.75 -14.19
CA THR A 225 21.39 -12.37 -15.01
C THR A 225 20.19 -12.80 -14.18
N ILE A 226 20.44 -13.29 -12.96
CA ILE A 226 19.38 -13.72 -12.03
C ILE A 226 18.36 -12.60 -11.78
N ARG A 227 18.79 -11.35 -11.66
CA ARG A 227 17.87 -10.21 -11.46
C ARG A 227 17.01 -9.98 -12.69
N LYS A 228 17.61 -9.99 -13.88
CA LYS A 228 16.90 -9.79 -15.15
C LYS A 228 15.87 -10.89 -15.38
N GLU A 229 16.26 -12.15 -15.18
CA GLU A 229 15.35 -13.28 -15.27
C GLU A 229 14.20 -13.15 -14.28
N LEU A 230 14.45 -12.71 -13.04
CA LEU A 230 13.41 -12.54 -12.04
C LEU A 230 12.42 -11.42 -12.34
N GLU A 231 12.91 -10.35 -12.94
CA GLU A 231 12.07 -9.26 -13.42
C GLU A 231 11.22 -9.71 -14.62
N ALA A 232 11.76 -10.58 -15.49
CA ALA A 232 11.06 -11.10 -16.66
C ALA A 232 10.07 -12.24 -16.36
N ASP A 233 10.44 -13.17 -15.47
CA ASP A 233 9.67 -14.38 -15.14
C ASP A 233 8.31 -14.04 -14.51
N GLY A 234 8.21 -12.90 -13.82
CA GLY A 234 6.95 -12.47 -13.23
C GLY A 234 6.38 -13.45 -12.19
N THR A 235 7.11 -14.49 -11.80
CA THR A 235 6.71 -15.44 -10.73
C THR A 235 6.91 -14.86 -9.34
N MET A 236 7.64 -13.76 -9.21
CA MET A 236 7.78 -12.99 -7.97
C MET A 236 7.50 -11.52 -8.23
N ASP A 237 6.83 -10.86 -7.29
CA ASP A 237 6.62 -9.42 -7.40
C ASP A 237 7.93 -8.68 -7.09
N VAL A 238 8.56 -8.19 -8.15
CA VAL A 238 9.70 -7.26 -8.10
C VAL A 238 9.35 -5.92 -8.75
N ARG A 239 8.08 -5.70 -9.09
CA ARG A 239 7.59 -4.47 -9.71
C ARG A 239 7.30 -3.42 -8.65
N PHE A 240 6.51 -3.78 -7.65
CA PHE A 240 6.07 -2.83 -6.62
C PHE A 240 7.01 -2.80 -5.42
N PHE A 241 7.61 -3.95 -5.10
CA PHE A 241 8.50 -4.10 -3.94
C PHE A 241 9.94 -4.41 -4.33
N LYS A 242 10.44 -3.69 -5.36
CA LYS A 242 11.83 -3.75 -5.79
C LYS A 242 12.75 -3.16 -4.70
N PRO A 243 13.74 -3.91 -4.18
CA PRO A 243 14.70 -3.36 -3.24
C PRO A 243 15.51 -2.20 -3.87
N ASN A 244 15.82 -1.19 -3.08
CA ASN A 244 16.64 -0.05 -3.51
C ASN A 244 17.99 -0.53 -4.11
N PRO A 245 18.40 -0.06 -5.30
CA PRO A 245 19.67 -0.44 -5.92
C PRO A 245 20.90 -0.24 -5.01
N ALA A 246 20.93 0.81 -4.19
CA ALA A 246 22.01 1.06 -3.23
C ALA A 246 22.08 -0.05 -2.16
N LEU A 247 20.92 -0.54 -1.72
CA LEU A 247 20.83 -1.66 -0.79
C LEU A 247 21.28 -2.96 -1.44
N VAL A 248 20.85 -3.21 -2.68
CA VAL A 248 21.31 -4.36 -3.48
C VAL A 248 22.83 -4.35 -3.62
N LYS A 249 23.46 -3.19 -3.84
CA LYS A 249 24.92 -3.07 -3.93
C LYS A 249 25.63 -3.40 -2.62
N LYS A 250 25.08 -2.98 -1.47
CA LYS A 250 25.63 -3.25 -0.13
C LYS A 250 25.45 -4.70 0.33
N ALA A 251 24.48 -5.42 -0.23
CA ALA A 251 24.20 -6.80 0.19
C ALA A 251 25.40 -7.74 -0.01
N THR A 252 25.69 -8.57 1.00
CA THR A 252 26.74 -9.61 0.93
C THR A 252 26.46 -10.55 -0.24
N LYS A 253 27.41 -10.66 -1.18
CA LYS A 253 27.28 -11.54 -2.34
C LYS A 253 27.70 -12.95 -1.99
N ILE A 254 26.87 -13.91 -2.38
CA ILE A 254 27.13 -15.33 -2.19
C ILE A 254 27.38 -15.99 -3.54
N ALA A 255 28.28 -16.98 -3.53
CA ALA A 255 28.45 -17.90 -4.63
C ALA A 255 27.62 -19.15 -4.36
N TYR A 256 26.86 -19.61 -5.35
CA TYR A 256 26.02 -20.79 -5.26
C TYR A 256 26.03 -21.48 -6.63
N THR A 257 26.06 -22.81 -6.63
CA THR A 257 25.98 -23.62 -7.86
C THR A 257 24.88 -24.67 -7.72
N LYS A 258 24.32 -25.09 -8.86
CA LYS A 258 23.35 -26.20 -8.90
C LYS A 258 23.95 -27.53 -8.39
N THR A 259 25.28 -27.66 -8.44
CA THR A 259 26.04 -28.82 -7.96
C THR A 259 26.40 -28.76 -6.47
N SER A 260 26.06 -27.67 -5.77
CA SER A 260 26.35 -27.54 -4.35
C SER A 260 25.55 -28.59 -3.55
N PRO A 261 26.14 -29.27 -2.55
CA PRO A 261 25.47 -30.39 -1.86
C PRO A 261 24.19 -30.00 -1.12
N MET A 262 24.15 -28.78 -0.58
CA MET A 262 22.97 -28.27 0.13
C MET A 262 22.10 -27.45 -0.82
N GLN A 263 21.09 -28.12 -1.39
CA GLN A 263 20.06 -27.50 -2.25
C GLN A 263 18.79 -27.13 -1.46
N LEU A 264 18.94 -26.80 -0.17
CA LEU A 264 17.84 -26.39 0.71
C LEU A 264 17.37 -24.96 0.42
N TYR A 265 16.15 -24.61 0.86
CA TYR A 265 15.75 -23.22 0.88
C TYR A 265 16.63 -22.43 1.87
N CYS A 266 16.91 -21.16 1.56
CA CYS A 266 17.77 -20.31 2.38
C CYS A 266 17.26 -20.23 3.83
N TYR A 267 15.94 -20.17 4.00
CA TYR A 267 15.30 -20.06 5.31
C TYR A 267 15.42 -21.31 6.18
N GLU A 268 15.88 -22.45 5.66
CA GLU A 268 16.16 -23.64 6.49
C GLU A 268 17.29 -23.34 7.47
N CYS A 269 18.31 -22.62 6.99
CA CYS A 269 19.47 -22.23 7.79
C CYS A 269 19.37 -20.80 8.32
N HIS A 270 18.86 -19.86 7.51
CA HIS A 270 18.80 -18.45 7.84
C HIS A 270 17.47 -18.08 8.48
N LYS A 271 17.48 -17.42 9.64
CA LYS A 271 16.25 -16.98 10.34
C LYS A 271 16.24 -15.44 10.43
N PRO A 272 15.81 -14.73 9.36
CA PRO A 272 15.89 -13.28 9.30
C PRO A 272 14.98 -12.57 10.33
N HIS A 273 13.95 -13.24 10.86
CA HIS A 273 13.06 -12.67 11.88
C HIS A 273 13.49 -12.98 13.32
N ILE A 274 14.61 -13.68 13.52
CA ILE A 274 15.07 -14.05 14.86
C ILE A 274 16.40 -13.33 15.13
N PRO A 275 16.43 -12.38 16.08
CA PRO A 275 17.66 -11.67 16.45
C PRO A 275 18.80 -12.65 16.76
N GLY A 276 19.96 -12.45 16.13
CA GLY A 276 21.16 -13.24 16.32
C GLY A 276 21.14 -14.64 15.69
N LYS A 277 20.11 -14.97 14.91
CA LYS A 277 20.00 -16.23 14.13
C LYS A 277 19.86 -15.98 12.62
N GLU A 278 20.17 -14.77 12.16
CA GLU A 278 20.15 -14.41 10.75
C GLU A 278 21.18 -15.22 9.95
N LYS A 279 22.30 -15.58 10.59
CA LYS A 279 23.33 -16.48 10.06
C LYS A 279 23.41 -17.75 10.92
N PRO A 280 23.47 -18.95 10.32
CA PRO A 280 23.58 -20.19 11.08
C PRO A 280 24.91 -20.28 11.83
N LYS A 281 24.88 -20.90 13.02
CA LYS A 281 26.08 -21.25 13.78
C LYS A 281 26.51 -22.68 13.44
N ILE A 282 27.76 -23.05 13.75
CA ILE A 282 28.26 -24.41 13.50
C ILE A 282 27.40 -25.48 14.20
N ALA A 283 26.89 -25.16 15.40
CA ALA A 283 25.95 -26.03 16.12
C ALA A 283 24.68 -26.33 15.31
N ASP A 284 24.21 -25.41 14.46
CA ASP A 284 23.03 -25.63 13.62
C ASP A 284 23.33 -26.60 12.47
N CYS A 285 24.54 -26.59 11.92
CA CYS A 285 24.96 -27.53 10.88
C CYS A 285 24.94 -28.99 11.39
N LEU A 286 25.32 -29.18 12.65
CA LEU A 286 25.46 -30.50 13.26
C LEU A 286 24.11 -31.17 13.59
N LYS A 287 23.00 -30.44 13.52
CA LYS A 287 21.66 -31.02 13.64
C LYS A 287 21.38 -32.03 12.54
N CYS A 288 21.89 -31.77 11.32
CA CYS A 288 21.80 -32.71 10.19
C CYS A 288 23.11 -33.47 9.97
N HIS A 289 24.26 -32.87 10.29
CA HIS A 289 25.59 -33.44 10.08
C HIS A 289 26.22 -34.03 11.36
N GLY A 290 25.44 -34.69 12.21
CA GLY A 290 25.92 -35.14 13.53
C GLY A 290 27.13 -36.07 13.50
N VAL A 291 27.24 -36.90 12.46
CA VAL A 291 28.33 -37.89 12.33
C VAL A 291 29.62 -37.33 11.73
N VAL A 292 29.58 -36.14 11.11
CA VAL A 292 30.70 -35.61 10.30
C VAL A 292 31.98 -35.44 11.11
N ARG A 293 31.85 -35.17 12.42
CA ARG A 293 32.98 -35.03 13.35
C ARG A 293 33.84 -36.30 13.42
N ASN A 294 33.24 -37.47 13.17
CA ASN A 294 33.91 -38.77 13.24
C ASN A 294 34.38 -39.29 11.88
N VAL A 295 34.13 -38.54 10.78
CA VAL A 295 34.51 -38.96 9.44
C VAL A 295 35.92 -38.47 9.09
N GLY A 296 36.76 -39.36 8.57
CA GLY A 296 38.13 -39.06 8.17
C GLY A 296 38.95 -38.45 9.30
N LYS A 297 39.55 -37.27 9.07
CA LYS A 297 40.38 -36.56 10.06
C LYS A 297 39.69 -35.33 10.65
N HIS A 298 38.37 -35.17 10.53
CA HIS A 298 37.66 -34.01 11.10
C HIS A 298 37.89 -33.89 12.61
N LYS A 299 37.78 -34.97 13.38
CA LYS A 299 38.03 -34.97 14.82
C LYS A 299 39.39 -34.39 15.20
N LEU A 300 40.43 -34.73 14.43
CA LEU A 300 41.79 -34.24 14.66
C LEU A 300 41.87 -32.73 14.44
N HIS A 301 41.38 -32.23 13.31
CA HIS A 301 41.41 -30.79 13.00
C HIS A 301 40.54 -29.97 13.97
N LEU A 302 39.37 -30.48 14.36
CA LEU A 302 38.50 -29.82 15.32
C LEU A 302 39.15 -29.72 16.72
N ASN A 303 39.87 -30.77 17.14
CA ASN A 303 40.62 -30.74 18.41
C ASN A 303 41.81 -29.77 18.39
N MET A 304 42.28 -29.39 17.20
CA MET A 304 43.29 -28.33 17.02
C MET A 304 42.66 -26.92 17.00
N GLY A 305 41.36 -26.79 17.29
CA GLY A 305 40.64 -25.52 17.32
C GLY A 305 40.13 -25.03 15.96
N MET A 306 40.38 -25.78 14.88
CA MET A 306 39.87 -25.42 13.55
C MET A 306 38.34 -25.48 13.52
N GLN A 307 37.75 -24.58 12.74
CA GLN A 307 36.32 -24.47 12.51
C GLN A 307 35.96 -25.00 11.12
N CYS A 308 34.73 -25.51 10.95
CA CYS A 308 34.27 -26.03 9.67
C CYS A 308 34.45 -25.02 8.52
N LYS A 309 34.24 -23.73 8.83
CA LYS A 309 34.31 -22.63 7.86
C LYS A 309 35.73 -22.28 7.40
N ASP A 310 36.77 -22.79 8.08
CA ASP A 310 38.16 -22.54 7.71
C ASP A 310 38.50 -23.25 6.39
N CYS A 311 37.84 -24.38 6.11
CA CYS A 311 37.96 -25.13 4.87
C CYS A 311 36.69 -25.06 4.02
N HIS A 312 35.51 -25.15 4.63
CA HIS A 312 34.24 -25.17 3.90
C HIS A 312 33.67 -23.77 3.73
N LYS A 313 33.64 -23.29 2.48
CA LYS A 313 32.90 -22.07 2.14
C LYS A 313 31.40 -22.33 2.22
N PRO A 314 30.63 -21.55 3.00
CA PRO A 314 29.17 -21.64 3.01
C PRO A 314 28.57 -21.56 1.60
N HIS A 315 27.43 -22.22 1.39
CA HIS A 315 26.71 -22.36 0.11
C HIS A 315 27.37 -23.26 -0.94
N LEU A 316 28.70 -23.32 -1.03
CA LEU A 316 29.41 -24.25 -1.92
C LEU A 316 29.70 -25.59 -1.24
N TRP A 317 30.09 -25.52 0.03
CA TRP A 317 30.40 -26.61 0.96
C TRP A 317 31.30 -27.73 0.42
N THR A 318 32.04 -27.44 -0.64
CA THR A 318 32.96 -28.36 -1.32
C THR A 318 34.38 -27.83 -1.19
N VAL A 319 35.30 -28.69 -0.76
CA VAL A 319 36.73 -28.39 -0.75
C VAL A 319 37.31 -28.92 -2.05
N THR A 320 37.68 -28.03 -2.96
CA THR A 320 38.29 -28.40 -4.23
C THR A 320 39.77 -28.74 -4.05
N THR A 321 40.33 -29.56 -4.93
CA THR A 321 41.78 -29.85 -4.95
C THR A 321 42.62 -28.56 -4.97
N ALA A 322 42.19 -27.56 -5.75
CA ALA A 322 42.86 -26.27 -5.81
C ALA A 322 42.83 -25.53 -4.46
N SER A 323 41.68 -25.51 -3.78
CA SER A 323 41.57 -24.91 -2.44
C SER A 323 42.40 -25.66 -1.39
N ALA A 324 42.38 -27.00 -1.41
CA ALA A 324 43.13 -27.84 -0.48
C ALA A 324 44.65 -27.67 -0.67
N LYS A 325 45.13 -27.62 -1.91
CA LYS A 325 46.55 -27.35 -2.21
C LYS A 325 47.04 -25.99 -1.70
N LYS A 326 46.13 -25.04 -1.45
CA LYS A 326 46.45 -23.72 -0.90
C LYS A 326 46.27 -23.64 0.62
N GLN A 327 45.21 -24.25 1.15
CA GLN A 327 44.83 -24.11 2.56
C GLN A 327 45.51 -25.16 3.44
N CYS A 328 45.56 -26.43 3.02
CA CYS A 328 46.13 -27.51 3.84
C CYS A 328 47.66 -27.39 3.96
N THR A 329 48.30 -26.89 2.89
CA THR A 329 49.75 -26.67 2.80
C THR A 329 50.29 -25.58 3.72
N GLN A 330 49.40 -24.82 4.37
CA GLN A 330 49.79 -23.84 5.39
C GLN A 330 50.29 -24.49 6.67
N CYS A 331 49.92 -25.75 6.93
CA CYS A 331 50.30 -26.46 8.16
C CYS A 331 51.02 -27.78 7.88
N HIS A 332 50.71 -28.48 6.78
CA HIS A 332 51.32 -29.77 6.47
C HIS A 332 51.43 -30.00 4.96
N ALA A 333 52.34 -30.88 4.51
CA ALA A 333 52.43 -31.24 3.09
C ALA A 333 51.09 -31.72 2.53
N TYR A 334 50.79 -31.36 1.28
CA TYR A 334 49.51 -31.69 0.65
C TYR A 334 49.27 -33.21 0.66
N LYS A 335 48.15 -33.63 1.25
CA LYS A 335 47.63 -35.00 1.15
C LYS A 335 46.21 -34.93 0.60
N SER A 336 45.89 -35.81 -0.34
CA SER A 336 44.57 -35.83 -0.96
C SER A 336 43.51 -36.17 0.10
N PRO A 337 42.43 -35.36 0.27
CA PRO A 337 41.36 -35.71 1.20
C PRO A 337 40.73 -37.09 0.92
N LYS A 338 40.75 -37.53 -0.35
CA LYS A 338 40.28 -38.87 -0.75
C LYS A 338 41.12 -40.02 -0.20
N SER A 339 42.36 -39.79 0.23
CA SER A 339 43.18 -40.85 0.83
C SER A 339 42.82 -41.14 2.30
N PHE A 340 41.82 -40.43 2.85
CA PHE A 340 41.36 -40.57 4.24
C PHE A 340 39.87 -40.93 4.35
N LEU A 341 39.21 -41.10 3.21
CA LEU A 341 37.90 -41.73 3.08
C LEU A 341 38.15 -43.21 2.76
#